data_AF-A0A1E7ETP0-F1
#
_entry.id   AF-A0A1E7ETP0-F1
#
_cell.length_a   1.000
_cell.length_b   1.000
_cell.length_c   1.000
_cell.angle_alpha   90.00
_cell.angle_beta   90.00
_cell.angle_gamma   90.00
#
_symmetry.space_group_name_H-M   'P 1'
#
loop_
_entity.id
_entity.type
_entity.pdbx_description
1 polymer ?
#
loop_
_entity_poly.entity_id
_entity_poly.type
_entity_poly.pdbx_seq_one_letter_code
_entity_poly.pdbx_strand_id
1 'polypeptide(L)'
;MDNHPNIENENGEQQEAQADEQEQIDAAAAAAETKRRHLKIDSVLARKGKFPLRNRKKINVLIEEFLVKLEDDIHDMFFENELTDADTYDALDSDRDTEEEVETALRFFPEVLSRRKDVYAGRFRYPIQELALAHDVQNGKYQCNVKTVLFIPIVARLAIEFDLFEEDERGGLLLGFGRYGDNTLHQLMLTDQTIEGDNREQQHEAVDDKFLQVLIQLRKLGLLKKEDIQRYDLLHCLCGEDYFAEKRLRFLVEWDPNALTQTDRFGHVPLDYMVRSIQGFESVFEYGIRYFPKKKGISLLFHTSNSWLTPFHYACKHFGYEKVKKIIEDTLGRYSSTPINSADALLSAAIDENVHLYGVYFLLRRDPDMLQKLLSSSPSSTSMAVADCDINININTNCINDTTDEVNSRKEKDRKRKRCID
;
A
#
# COMPACT_ATOMS: atom_id res chain seq x y z
N MET A 1 -66.05 14.46 34.09
CA MET A 1 -64.78 14.67 33.37
C MET A 1 -64.45 13.31 32.82
N ASP A 2 -64.86 13.12 31.58
CA ASP A 2 -65.28 11.83 31.05
C ASP A 2 -64.11 11.13 30.38
N ASN A 3 -63.83 9.90 30.81
CA ASN A 3 -62.86 9.00 30.22
C ASN A 3 -63.53 8.24 29.08
N HIS A 4 -63.20 8.61 27.84
CA HIS A 4 -63.49 7.80 26.66
C HIS A 4 -62.31 6.85 26.38
N PRO A 5 -62.54 5.53 26.27
CA PRO A 5 -61.51 4.58 25.85
C PRO A 5 -61.29 4.69 24.34
N ASN A 6 -60.03 4.90 23.95
CA ASN A 6 -59.55 5.01 22.57
C ASN A 6 -59.59 3.61 21.93
N ILE A 7 -60.56 3.36 21.05
CA ILE A 7 -60.71 2.12 20.26
C ILE A 7 -60.27 2.44 18.83
N GLU A 8 -58.97 2.60 18.59
CA GLU A 8 -58.43 2.75 17.24
C GLU A 8 -56.98 2.21 17.24
N ASN A 9 -56.76 0.92 16.90
CA ASN A 9 -55.55 0.48 16.18
C ASN A 9 -55.44 -1.01 15.74
N GLU A 10 -56.48 -1.84 15.77
CA GLU A 10 -56.33 -3.27 15.34
C GLU A 10 -56.32 -3.50 13.81
N ASN A 11 -56.60 -2.47 13.00
CA ASN A 11 -56.70 -2.63 11.53
C ASN A 11 -55.37 -2.48 10.76
N GLY A 12 -54.32 -1.95 11.39
CA GLY A 12 -53.01 -1.75 10.73
C GLY A 12 -52.24 -3.06 10.57
N GLU A 13 -52.21 -3.89 11.60
CA GLU A 13 -51.45 -5.15 11.63
C GLU A 13 -51.98 -6.18 10.63
N GLN A 14 -53.29 -6.18 10.34
CA GLN A 14 -53.88 -7.08 9.34
C GLN A 14 -53.56 -6.67 7.89
N GLN A 15 -53.34 -5.39 7.62
CA GLN A 15 -52.97 -4.93 6.28
C GLN A 15 -51.49 -5.18 5.96
N GLU A 16 -50.61 -5.01 6.95
CA GLU A 16 -49.17 -5.30 6.80
C GLU A 16 -48.93 -6.79 6.57
N ALA A 17 -49.60 -7.67 7.33
CA ALA A 17 -49.50 -9.12 7.14
C ALA A 17 -50.00 -9.60 5.76
N GLN A 18 -51.02 -8.94 5.18
CA GLN A 18 -51.50 -9.26 3.83
C GLN A 18 -50.55 -8.79 2.73
N ALA A 19 -49.87 -7.65 2.93
CA ALA A 19 -48.88 -7.16 1.98
C ALA A 19 -47.65 -8.09 1.93
N ASP A 20 -47.16 -8.51 3.10
CA ASP A 20 -46.03 -9.44 3.21
C ASP A 20 -46.34 -10.80 2.59
N GLU A 21 -47.54 -11.34 2.79
CA GLU A 21 -47.95 -12.62 2.20
C GLU A 21 -48.04 -12.51 0.66
N GLN A 22 -48.58 -11.41 0.14
CA GLN A 22 -48.65 -11.18 -1.30
C GLN A 22 -47.26 -11.02 -1.92
N GLU A 23 -46.36 -10.29 -1.27
CA GLU A 23 -44.96 -10.14 -1.72
C GLU A 23 -44.22 -11.48 -1.75
N GLN A 24 -44.41 -12.33 -0.73
CA GLN A 24 -43.84 -13.69 -0.73
C GLN A 24 -44.40 -14.57 -1.85
N ILE A 25 -45.70 -14.49 -2.12
CA ILE A 25 -46.34 -15.23 -3.23
C ILE A 25 -45.76 -14.78 -4.57
N ASP A 26 -45.62 -13.47 -4.78
CA ASP A 26 -45.11 -12.91 -6.02
C ASP A 26 -43.61 -13.22 -6.22
N ALA A 27 -42.81 -13.14 -5.16
CA ALA A 27 -41.39 -13.53 -5.17
C ALA A 27 -41.23 -15.03 -5.48
N ALA A 28 -42.05 -15.90 -4.88
CA ALA A 28 -42.02 -17.34 -5.15
C ALA A 28 -42.45 -17.66 -6.59
N ALA A 29 -43.45 -16.97 -7.13
CA ALA A 29 -43.89 -17.12 -8.51
C ALA A 29 -42.79 -16.69 -9.50
N ALA A 30 -42.12 -15.56 -9.25
CA ALA A 30 -41.00 -15.08 -10.05
C ALA A 30 -39.81 -16.04 -10.03
N ALA A 31 -39.46 -16.59 -8.86
CA ALA A 31 -38.40 -17.58 -8.71
C ALA A 31 -38.72 -18.89 -9.46
N ALA A 32 -39.97 -19.36 -9.39
CA ALA A 32 -40.42 -20.56 -10.09
C ALA A 32 -40.37 -20.39 -11.62
N GLU A 33 -40.78 -19.24 -12.14
CA GLU A 33 -40.71 -18.92 -13.57
C GLU A 33 -39.25 -18.80 -14.04
N THR A 34 -38.37 -18.19 -13.24
CA THR A 34 -36.93 -18.12 -13.53
C THR A 34 -36.30 -19.51 -13.61
N LYS A 35 -36.58 -20.37 -12.62
CA LYS A 35 -36.14 -21.77 -12.61
C LYS A 35 -36.64 -22.53 -13.84
N ARG A 36 -37.88 -22.31 -14.26
CA ARG A 36 -38.45 -22.91 -15.47
C ARG A 36 -37.71 -22.47 -16.73
N ARG A 37 -37.32 -21.20 -16.82
CA ARG A 37 -36.51 -20.67 -17.94
C ARG A 37 -35.13 -21.30 -17.97
N HIS A 38 -34.44 -21.41 -16.85
CA HIS A 38 -33.12 -22.07 -16.77
C HIS A 38 -33.19 -23.53 -17.22
N LEU A 39 -34.14 -24.31 -16.70
CA LEU A 39 -34.34 -25.71 -17.11
C LEU A 39 -34.62 -25.85 -18.62
N LYS A 40 -35.33 -24.87 -19.20
CA LYS A 40 -35.59 -24.84 -20.64
C LYS A 40 -34.32 -24.53 -21.44
N ILE A 41 -33.50 -23.59 -20.99
CA ILE A 41 -32.20 -23.26 -21.60
C ILE A 41 -31.29 -24.49 -21.54
N ASP A 42 -31.13 -25.12 -20.37
CA ASP A 42 -30.31 -26.32 -20.18
C ASP A 42 -30.74 -27.46 -21.12
N SER A 43 -32.05 -27.68 -21.24
CA SER A 43 -32.61 -28.69 -22.14
C SER A 43 -32.32 -28.37 -23.63
N VAL A 44 -32.39 -27.10 -24.03
CA VAL A 44 -32.04 -26.67 -25.39
C VAL A 44 -30.55 -26.88 -25.66
N LEU A 45 -29.68 -26.51 -24.71
CA LEU A 45 -28.22 -26.65 -24.83
C LEU A 45 -27.80 -28.13 -24.85
N ALA A 46 -28.32 -28.96 -23.95
CA ALA A 46 -28.03 -30.38 -23.88
C ALA A 46 -28.46 -31.15 -25.15
N ARG A 47 -29.51 -30.67 -25.83
CA ARG A 47 -30.05 -31.28 -27.06
C ARG A 47 -29.62 -30.57 -28.34
N LYS A 48 -28.73 -29.58 -28.26
CA LYS A 48 -28.28 -28.74 -29.38
C LYS A 48 -27.91 -29.55 -30.64
N GLY A 49 -27.21 -30.69 -30.49
CA GLY A 49 -26.82 -31.56 -31.60
C GLY A 49 -27.97 -32.18 -32.41
N LYS A 50 -29.18 -32.25 -31.82
CA LYS A 50 -30.37 -32.86 -32.44
C LYS A 50 -31.21 -31.85 -33.24
N PHE A 51 -30.92 -30.55 -33.15
CA PHE A 51 -31.65 -29.53 -33.90
C PHE A 51 -31.21 -29.45 -35.38
N PRO A 52 -32.09 -29.00 -36.30
CA PRO A 52 -31.72 -28.70 -37.67
C PRO A 52 -30.54 -27.72 -37.75
N LEU A 53 -29.73 -27.81 -38.81
CA LEU A 53 -28.51 -26.99 -38.97
C LEU A 53 -28.77 -25.49 -38.81
N ARG A 54 -29.89 -24.98 -39.35
CA ARG A 54 -30.28 -23.56 -39.22
C ARG A 54 -30.44 -23.14 -37.75
N ASN A 55 -31.10 -23.96 -36.93
CA ASN A 55 -31.31 -23.70 -35.52
C ASN A 55 -29.99 -23.81 -34.73
N ARG A 56 -29.15 -24.82 -35.04
CA ARG A 56 -27.83 -24.96 -34.41
C ARG A 56 -26.94 -23.73 -34.62
N LYS A 57 -26.91 -23.19 -35.85
CA LYS A 57 -26.17 -21.95 -36.15
C LYS A 57 -26.69 -20.76 -35.34
N LYS A 58 -28.02 -20.58 -35.24
CA LYS A 58 -28.60 -19.51 -34.42
C LYS A 58 -28.29 -19.67 -32.93
N ILE A 59 -28.37 -20.89 -32.41
CA ILE A 59 -28.02 -21.20 -31.02
C ILE A 59 -26.53 -20.88 -30.77
N ASN A 60 -25.63 -21.22 -31.71
CA ASN A 60 -24.21 -20.85 -31.59
C ASN A 60 -24.01 -19.34 -31.46
N VAL A 61 -24.60 -18.56 -32.37
CA VAL A 61 -24.47 -17.09 -32.36
C VAL A 61 -24.98 -16.50 -31.05
N LEU A 62 -26.12 -16.96 -30.55
CA LEU A 62 -26.66 -16.47 -29.28
C LEU A 62 -25.79 -16.84 -28.07
N ILE A 63 -25.19 -18.04 -28.07
CA ILE A 63 -24.26 -18.45 -27.01
C ILE A 63 -23.00 -17.57 -27.05
N GLU A 64 -22.44 -17.34 -28.23
CA GLU A 64 -21.25 -16.52 -28.42
C GLU A 64 -21.50 -15.06 -27.98
N GLU A 65 -22.61 -14.48 -28.42
CA GLU A 65 -23.03 -13.13 -28.00
C GLU A 65 -23.24 -13.03 -26.49
N PHE A 66 -23.85 -14.04 -25.88
CA PHE A 66 -24.05 -14.09 -24.43
C PHE A 66 -22.72 -14.16 -23.68
N LEU A 67 -21.80 -15.04 -24.10
CA LEU A 67 -20.51 -15.22 -23.44
C LEU A 67 -19.65 -13.97 -23.53
N VAL A 68 -19.57 -13.33 -24.71
CA VAL A 68 -18.81 -12.08 -24.89
C VAL A 68 -19.39 -10.96 -24.01
N LYS A 69 -20.73 -10.81 -24.00
CA LYS A 69 -21.36 -9.79 -23.15
C LYS A 69 -21.12 -10.04 -21.68
N LEU A 70 -21.19 -11.29 -21.21
CA LEU A 70 -20.94 -11.63 -19.82
C LEU A 70 -19.46 -11.44 -19.44
N GLU A 71 -18.54 -11.79 -20.33
CA GLU A 71 -17.10 -11.52 -20.15
C GLU A 71 -16.83 -10.01 -20.03
N ASP A 72 -17.45 -9.21 -20.90
CA ASP A 72 -17.33 -7.76 -20.89
C ASP A 72 -17.92 -7.14 -19.62
N ASP A 73 -19.09 -7.60 -19.20
CA ASP A 73 -19.75 -7.20 -17.95
C ASP A 73 -18.86 -7.50 -16.74
N ILE A 74 -18.33 -8.72 -16.63
CA ILE A 74 -17.40 -9.10 -15.54
C ILE A 74 -16.14 -8.23 -15.54
N HIS A 75 -15.60 -7.92 -16.72
CA HIS A 75 -14.44 -7.03 -16.81
C HIS A 75 -14.79 -5.61 -16.38
N ASP A 76 -15.93 -5.09 -16.81
CA ASP A 76 -16.40 -3.73 -16.50
C ASP A 76 -16.67 -3.55 -14.99
N MET A 77 -17.13 -4.59 -14.29
CA MET A 77 -17.29 -4.59 -12.82
C MET A 77 -16.02 -4.22 -12.04
N PHE A 78 -14.82 -4.39 -12.63
CA PHE A 78 -13.55 -3.96 -12.00
C PHE A 78 -13.25 -2.47 -12.18
N PHE A 79 -13.83 -1.82 -13.20
CA PHE A 79 -13.52 -0.46 -13.63
C PHE A 79 -14.66 0.53 -13.38
N GLU A 80 -15.87 0.07 -13.09
CA GLU A 80 -17.05 0.91 -12.77
C GLU A 80 -16.98 1.56 -11.38
N ASN A 81 -15.80 2.05 -10.99
CA ASN A 81 -15.53 2.64 -9.69
C ASN A 81 -15.85 4.14 -9.65
N GLU A 82 -16.84 4.60 -10.44
CA GLU A 82 -17.26 6.00 -10.48
C GLU A 82 -18.26 6.28 -9.34
N LEU A 83 -17.91 7.24 -8.47
CA LEU A 83 -18.71 7.63 -7.31
C LEU A 83 -19.80 8.65 -7.65
N THR A 84 -20.60 8.40 -8.70
CA THR A 84 -21.56 9.40 -9.20
C THR A 84 -22.91 9.40 -8.48
N ASP A 85 -23.34 8.26 -7.93
CA ASP A 85 -24.52 8.18 -7.04
C ASP A 85 -24.50 6.85 -6.24
N ALA A 86 -24.74 6.91 -4.92
CA ALA A 86 -24.64 5.74 -4.04
C ALA A 86 -25.65 4.64 -4.39
N ASP A 87 -26.78 5.03 -4.97
CA ASP A 87 -27.90 4.13 -5.30
C ASP A 87 -27.68 3.35 -6.62
N THR A 88 -26.63 3.66 -7.39
CA THR A 88 -26.34 3.06 -8.71
C THR A 88 -24.91 2.52 -8.81
N TYR A 89 -24.36 2.04 -7.70
CA TYR A 89 -23.03 1.44 -7.70
C TYR A 89 -23.08 -0.01 -8.23
N ASP A 90 -22.77 -0.16 -9.52
CA ASP A 90 -22.82 -1.44 -10.24
C ASP A 90 -21.48 -2.20 -10.22
N ALA A 91 -20.38 -1.58 -9.77
CA ALA A 91 -19.09 -2.25 -9.58
C ALA A 91 -19.08 -3.25 -8.41
N LEU A 92 -18.00 -4.03 -8.30
CA LEU A 92 -17.76 -4.96 -7.21
C LEU A 92 -17.88 -4.28 -5.83
N ASP A 93 -18.55 -4.95 -4.90
CA ASP A 93 -18.77 -4.45 -3.54
C ASP A 93 -18.63 -5.58 -2.53
N SER A 94 -17.64 -5.51 -1.63
CA SER A 94 -17.41 -6.51 -0.59
C SER A 94 -18.56 -6.68 0.40
N ASP A 95 -19.47 -5.69 0.47
CA ASP A 95 -20.64 -5.75 1.35
C ASP A 95 -21.80 -6.52 0.68
N ARG A 96 -21.77 -6.67 -0.65
CA ARG A 96 -22.79 -7.35 -1.46
C ARG A 96 -22.31 -8.67 -2.04
N ASP A 97 -21.10 -8.66 -2.59
CA ASP A 97 -20.52 -9.73 -3.41
C ASP A 97 -19.54 -10.56 -2.56
N THR A 98 -19.66 -11.88 -2.65
CA THR A 98 -18.79 -12.81 -1.91
C THR A 98 -17.52 -13.16 -2.69
N GLU A 99 -16.46 -13.57 -1.99
CA GLU A 99 -15.24 -14.06 -2.64
C GLU A 99 -15.52 -15.25 -3.57
N GLU A 100 -16.46 -16.13 -3.20
CA GLU A 100 -16.85 -17.29 -4.00
C GLU A 100 -17.56 -16.90 -5.31
N GLU A 101 -18.40 -15.87 -5.30
CA GLU A 101 -19.07 -15.35 -6.50
C GLU A 101 -18.05 -14.74 -7.47
N VAL A 102 -17.13 -13.90 -6.95
CA VAL A 102 -16.05 -13.31 -7.73
C VAL A 102 -15.12 -14.39 -8.30
N GLU A 103 -14.71 -15.37 -7.48
CA GLU A 103 -13.90 -16.50 -7.96
C GLU A 103 -14.63 -17.32 -9.02
N THR A 104 -15.93 -17.56 -8.85
CA THR A 104 -16.74 -18.29 -9.84
C THR A 104 -16.71 -17.56 -11.18
N ALA A 105 -16.99 -16.25 -11.18
CA ALA A 105 -16.97 -15.43 -12.39
C ALA A 105 -15.60 -15.47 -13.09
N LEU A 106 -14.52 -15.30 -12.33
CA LEU A 106 -13.15 -15.31 -12.85
C LEU A 106 -12.69 -16.69 -13.35
N ARG A 107 -13.20 -17.78 -12.79
CA ARG A 107 -12.94 -19.13 -13.30
C ARG A 107 -13.63 -19.42 -14.63
N PHE A 108 -14.74 -18.74 -14.93
CA PHE A 108 -15.40 -18.83 -16.23
C PHE A 108 -14.67 -18.01 -17.31
N PHE A 109 -14.09 -16.87 -16.93
CA PHE A 109 -13.43 -15.93 -17.86
C PHE A 109 -12.08 -15.44 -17.31
N PRO A 110 -11.06 -16.29 -17.22
CA PRO A 110 -9.77 -15.90 -16.62
C PRO A 110 -9.06 -14.77 -17.37
N GLU A 111 -9.27 -14.66 -18.69
CA GLU A 111 -8.61 -13.69 -19.56
C GLU A 111 -8.89 -12.23 -19.15
N VAL A 112 -10.04 -11.98 -18.50
CA VAL A 112 -10.43 -10.65 -18.02
C VAL A 112 -9.38 -10.04 -17.09
N LEU A 113 -8.67 -10.86 -16.29
CA LEU A 113 -7.64 -10.40 -15.35
C LEU A 113 -6.42 -9.80 -16.05
N SER A 114 -6.15 -10.21 -17.30
CA SER A 114 -5.03 -9.70 -18.11
C SER A 114 -5.45 -8.60 -19.09
N ARG A 115 -6.77 -8.38 -19.23
CA ARG A 115 -7.34 -7.41 -20.16
C ARG A 115 -7.22 -6.00 -19.59
N ARG A 116 -6.47 -5.13 -20.26
CA ARG A 116 -6.29 -3.75 -19.83
C ARG A 116 -7.41 -2.86 -20.35
N LYS A 117 -7.89 -1.92 -19.55
CA LYS A 117 -8.82 -0.86 -19.98
C LYS A 117 -8.10 0.48 -20.04
N ASP A 118 -8.39 1.30 -21.04
CA ASP A 118 -7.96 2.70 -21.06
C ASP A 118 -8.86 3.48 -20.09
N VAL A 119 -8.30 3.88 -18.96
CA VAL A 119 -9.08 4.55 -17.92
C VAL A 119 -9.07 6.05 -18.18
N TYR A 120 -7.88 6.66 -18.28
CA TYR A 120 -7.73 8.09 -18.57
C TYR A 120 -6.41 8.40 -19.28
N ALA A 121 -6.49 9.25 -20.32
CA ALA A 121 -5.33 9.80 -21.02
C ALA A 121 -4.36 8.76 -21.59
N GLY A 122 -4.88 7.65 -22.13
CA GLY A 122 -4.07 6.57 -22.70
C GLY A 122 -3.33 5.74 -21.66
N ARG A 123 -3.77 5.79 -20.39
CA ARG A 123 -3.22 4.97 -19.32
C ARG A 123 -4.04 3.70 -19.20
N PHE A 124 -3.45 2.63 -19.71
CA PHE A 124 -3.98 1.28 -19.58
C PHE A 124 -3.71 0.72 -18.19
N ARG A 125 -4.76 0.25 -17.53
CA ARG A 125 -4.67 -0.40 -16.21
C ARG A 125 -5.24 -1.80 -16.23
N TYR A 126 -4.70 -2.64 -15.36
CA TYR A 126 -5.20 -3.98 -15.11
C TYR A 126 -6.29 -3.96 -14.04
N PRO A 127 -7.24 -4.92 -14.06
CA PRO A 127 -8.29 -5.03 -13.05
C PRO A 127 -7.79 -4.95 -11.61
N ILE A 128 -6.70 -5.66 -11.28
CA ILE A 128 -6.12 -5.67 -9.93
C ILE A 128 -5.65 -4.28 -9.45
N GLN A 129 -5.31 -3.38 -10.37
CA GLN A 129 -4.90 -2.01 -10.04
C GLN A 129 -6.09 -1.09 -9.77
N GLU A 130 -7.28 -1.42 -10.29
CA GLU A 130 -8.50 -0.67 -10.04
C GLU A 130 -9.17 -1.10 -8.73
N LEU A 131 -8.95 -2.33 -8.28
CA LEU A 131 -9.49 -2.79 -6.99
C LEU A 131 -9.02 -1.97 -5.78
N ALA A 132 -7.91 -1.25 -5.88
CA ALA A 132 -7.41 -0.39 -4.80
C ALA A 132 -7.88 1.07 -4.91
N LEU A 133 -8.41 1.49 -6.07
CA LEU A 133 -8.64 2.90 -6.40
C LEU A 133 -10.04 3.14 -6.96
N ALA A 134 -10.71 4.17 -6.44
CA ALA A 134 -11.94 4.69 -7.01
C ALA A 134 -11.65 6.05 -7.66
N HIS A 135 -12.34 6.37 -8.76
CA HIS A 135 -12.16 7.64 -9.44
C HIS A 135 -13.35 8.54 -9.15
N ASP A 136 -13.07 9.69 -8.54
CA ASP A 136 -14.08 10.72 -8.34
C ASP A 136 -14.14 11.63 -9.57
N VAL A 137 -15.19 11.46 -10.35
CA VAL A 137 -15.43 12.19 -11.59
C VAL A 137 -15.59 13.69 -11.36
N GLN A 138 -16.05 14.12 -10.18
CA GLN A 138 -16.34 15.52 -9.91
C GLN A 138 -15.06 16.33 -9.69
N ASN A 139 -14.08 15.76 -8.98
CA ASN A 139 -12.82 16.45 -8.66
C ASN A 139 -11.60 15.91 -9.43
N GLY A 140 -11.75 14.81 -10.17
CA GLY A 140 -10.69 14.15 -10.92
C GLY A 140 -9.60 13.54 -10.04
N LYS A 141 -9.88 13.30 -8.75
CA LYS A 141 -8.96 12.69 -7.79
C LYS A 141 -9.26 11.20 -7.66
N TYR A 142 -8.20 10.46 -7.34
CA TYR A 142 -8.33 9.06 -6.97
C TYR A 142 -8.53 8.95 -5.46
N GLN A 143 -9.43 8.05 -5.06
CA GLN A 143 -9.74 7.72 -3.68
C GLN A 143 -9.40 6.24 -3.42
N CYS A 144 -9.33 5.83 -2.15
CA CYS A 144 -9.14 4.43 -1.79
C CYS A 144 -10.45 3.65 -2.00
N ASN A 145 -10.44 2.59 -2.81
CA ASN A 145 -11.65 1.80 -3.04
C ASN A 145 -11.89 0.76 -1.93
N VAL A 146 -12.49 1.18 -0.83
CA VAL A 146 -12.80 0.32 0.31
C VAL A 146 -13.82 -0.80 0.02
N LYS A 147 -14.58 -0.68 -1.07
CA LYS A 147 -15.57 -1.69 -1.48
C LYS A 147 -14.92 -2.86 -2.20
N THR A 148 -13.88 -2.61 -2.99
CA THR A 148 -13.26 -3.65 -3.83
C THR A 148 -11.93 -4.16 -3.33
N VAL A 149 -11.24 -3.43 -2.44
CA VAL A 149 -9.84 -3.74 -2.05
C VAL A 149 -9.68 -5.14 -1.46
N LEU A 150 -10.73 -5.67 -0.80
CA LEU A 150 -10.74 -7.00 -0.20
C LEU A 150 -10.62 -8.14 -1.23
N PHE A 151 -10.94 -7.89 -2.51
CA PHE A 151 -10.82 -8.88 -3.58
C PHE A 151 -9.41 -8.98 -4.17
N ILE A 152 -8.47 -8.08 -3.83
CA ILE A 152 -7.10 -8.10 -4.36
C ILE A 152 -6.40 -9.45 -4.13
N PRO A 153 -6.44 -10.08 -2.93
CA PRO A 153 -5.73 -11.33 -2.67
C PRO A 153 -6.25 -12.50 -3.49
N ILE A 154 -7.57 -12.61 -3.68
CA ILE A 154 -8.18 -13.67 -4.49
C ILE A 154 -7.89 -13.47 -5.99
N VAL A 155 -7.97 -12.23 -6.47
CA VAL A 155 -7.65 -11.88 -7.86
C VAL A 155 -6.17 -12.17 -8.17
N ALA A 156 -5.25 -11.78 -7.30
CA ALA A 156 -3.82 -12.07 -7.48
C ALA A 156 -3.54 -13.58 -7.48
N ARG A 157 -4.18 -14.34 -6.58
CA ARG A 157 -4.05 -15.80 -6.50
C ARG A 157 -4.55 -16.47 -7.78
N LEU A 158 -5.73 -16.10 -8.27
CA LEU A 158 -6.30 -16.66 -9.49
C LEU A 158 -5.47 -16.30 -10.72
N ALA A 159 -4.98 -15.06 -10.81
CA ALA A 159 -4.09 -14.64 -11.89
C ALA A 159 -2.81 -15.48 -11.97
N ILE A 160 -2.26 -15.92 -10.83
CA ILE A 160 -1.12 -16.85 -10.76
C ILE A 160 -1.56 -18.26 -11.15
N GLU A 161 -2.70 -18.73 -10.65
CA GLU A 161 -3.24 -20.06 -10.97
C GLU A 161 -3.42 -20.26 -12.49
N PHE A 162 -3.83 -19.21 -13.20
CA PHE A 162 -4.05 -19.22 -14.64
C PHE A 162 -2.81 -18.86 -15.48
N ASP A 163 -1.64 -18.65 -14.87
CA ASP A 163 -0.39 -18.31 -15.56
C ASP A 163 -0.53 -17.08 -16.50
N LEU A 164 -1.29 -16.06 -16.06
CA LEU A 164 -1.59 -14.87 -16.87
C LEU A 164 -0.47 -13.82 -16.88
N PHE A 165 0.47 -13.94 -15.95
CA PHE A 165 1.55 -12.98 -15.69
C PHE A 165 2.85 -13.72 -15.43
N GLU A 166 3.98 -13.03 -15.62
CA GLU A 166 5.29 -13.61 -15.27
C GLU A 166 5.37 -13.85 -13.75
N GLU A 167 6.14 -14.86 -13.33
CA GLU A 167 6.24 -15.26 -11.92
C GLU A 167 6.68 -14.10 -11.01
N ASP A 168 7.54 -13.20 -11.50
CA ASP A 168 8.01 -12.03 -10.76
C ASP A 168 6.99 -10.89 -10.70
N GLU A 169 5.95 -10.89 -11.54
CA GLU A 169 4.84 -9.93 -11.51
C GLU A 169 3.79 -10.27 -10.44
N ARG A 170 3.81 -11.52 -9.93
CA ARG A 170 2.97 -12.04 -8.83
C ARG A 170 1.48 -11.76 -9.03
N GLY A 171 0.93 -12.24 -10.14
CA GLY A 171 -0.49 -12.06 -10.46
C GLY A 171 -0.85 -10.60 -10.76
N GLY A 172 0.11 -9.85 -11.30
CA GLY A 172 -0.05 -8.44 -11.64
C GLY A 172 0.18 -7.44 -10.50
N LEU A 173 0.35 -7.89 -9.25
CA LEU A 173 0.57 -7.02 -8.09
C LEU A 173 1.76 -6.06 -8.24
N LEU A 174 2.81 -6.49 -8.93
CA LEU A 174 4.03 -5.70 -9.11
C LEU A 174 4.12 -4.97 -10.45
N LEU A 175 3.05 -5.01 -11.25
CA LEU A 175 3.03 -4.27 -12.50
C LEU A 175 2.97 -2.78 -12.22
N GLY A 176 4.10 -2.12 -12.47
CA GLY A 176 4.19 -0.67 -12.39
C GLY A 176 3.42 -0.01 -13.53
N PHE A 177 2.68 1.04 -13.22
CA PHE A 177 2.08 1.91 -14.23
C PHE A 177 2.77 3.28 -14.29
N GLY A 178 2.73 3.88 -15.47
CA GLY A 178 3.21 5.25 -15.69
C GLY A 178 4.73 5.45 -15.53
N ARG A 179 5.13 6.71 -15.38
CA ARG A 179 6.55 7.10 -15.28
C ARG A 179 7.16 6.80 -13.91
N TYR A 180 6.33 6.65 -12.88
CA TYR A 180 6.77 6.45 -11.51
C TYR A 180 6.85 4.97 -11.12
N GLY A 181 6.19 4.08 -11.89
CA GLY A 181 6.26 2.64 -11.65
C GLY A 181 5.38 2.19 -10.48
N ASP A 182 4.38 2.99 -10.11
CA ASP A 182 3.46 2.68 -9.03
C ASP A 182 2.73 1.38 -9.36
N ASN A 183 2.76 0.43 -8.45
CA ASN A 183 2.09 -0.87 -8.58
C ASN A 183 1.00 -1.01 -7.52
N THR A 184 0.27 -2.13 -7.51
CA THR A 184 -0.84 -2.33 -6.55
C THR A 184 -0.39 -2.25 -5.10
N LEU A 185 0.86 -2.64 -4.77
CA LEU A 185 1.38 -2.49 -3.41
C LEU A 185 1.55 -1.02 -3.01
N HIS A 186 1.93 -0.13 -3.94
CA HIS A 186 1.98 1.31 -3.67
C HIS A 186 0.57 1.88 -3.46
N GLN A 187 -0.41 1.42 -4.26
CA GLN A 187 -1.80 1.84 -4.10
C GLN A 187 -2.34 1.45 -2.71
N LEU A 188 -1.93 0.29 -2.19
CA LEU A 188 -2.24 -0.14 -0.83
C LEU A 188 -1.59 0.71 0.28
N MET A 189 -0.68 1.65 -0.06
CA MET A 189 -0.11 2.60 0.90
C MET A 189 -0.86 3.94 0.93
N LEU A 190 -1.74 4.19 -0.04
CA LEU A 190 -2.45 5.46 -0.15
C LEU A 190 -3.42 5.68 1.01
N THR A 191 -3.72 6.95 1.26
CA THR A 191 -4.84 7.38 2.11
C THR A 191 -5.80 8.22 1.30
N ASP A 192 -7.07 8.22 1.69
CA ASP A 192 -8.08 8.97 0.96
C ASP A 192 -8.05 10.46 1.33
N GLN A 193 -7.52 11.29 0.45
CA GLN A 193 -7.40 12.74 0.65
C GLN A 193 -8.72 13.50 0.44
N THR A 194 -9.77 12.83 -0.05
CA THR A 194 -11.04 13.49 -0.41
C THR A 194 -12.08 13.42 0.70
N ILE A 195 -11.82 12.64 1.75
CA ILE A 195 -12.70 12.58 2.91
C ILE A 195 -12.74 13.95 3.61
N GLU A 196 -13.87 14.63 3.46
CA GLU A 196 -14.20 15.87 4.16
C GLU A 196 -15.33 15.64 5.17
N GLY A 197 -15.38 16.47 6.23
CA GLY A 197 -16.47 16.46 7.22
C GLY A 197 -16.14 15.79 8.56
N ASP A 198 -17.16 15.73 9.43
CA ASP A 198 -17.01 15.33 10.84
C ASP A 198 -16.63 13.84 11.03
N ASN A 199 -16.90 12.99 10.03
CA ASN A 199 -16.61 11.55 10.08
C ASN A 199 -15.23 11.19 9.50
N ARG A 200 -14.37 12.18 9.25
CA ARG A 200 -13.10 11.99 8.54
C ARG A 200 -12.19 10.96 9.20
N GLU A 201 -12.02 11.05 10.51
CA GLU A 201 -11.15 10.13 11.25
C GLU A 201 -11.65 8.68 11.19
N GLN A 202 -12.97 8.47 11.32
CA GLN A 202 -13.59 7.14 11.28
C GLN A 202 -13.45 6.50 9.89
N GLN A 203 -13.65 7.27 8.82
CA GLN A 203 -13.51 6.77 7.46
C GLN A 203 -12.06 6.43 7.14
N HIS A 204 -11.10 7.27 7.54
CA HIS A 204 -9.69 6.95 7.39
C HIS A 204 -9.26 5.71 8.20
N GLU A 205 -9.81 5.53 9.41
CA GLU A 205 -9.55 4.33 10.22
C GLU A 205 -10.08 3.07 9.51
N ALA A 206 -11.29 3.13 8.93
CA ALA A 206 -11.87 2.02 8.17
C ALA A 206 -11.04 1.69 6.91
N VAL A 207 -10.51 2.70 6.22
CA VAL A 207 -9.57 2.51 5.10
C VAL A 207 -8.31 1.80 5.59
N ASP A 208 -7.71 2.27 6.69
CA ASP A 208 -6.49 1.68 7.25
C ASP A 208 -6.68 0.20 7.65
N ASP A 209 -7.83 -0.13 8.25
CA ASP A 209 -8.19 -1.50 8.62
C ASP A 209 -8.35 -2.43 7.41
N LYS A 210 -9.14 -2.03 6.41
CA LYS A 210 -9.37 -2.86 5.20
C LYS A 210 -8.07 -3.06 4.41
N PHE A 211 -7.26 -2.02 4.26
CA PHE A 211 -5.99 -2.12 3.53
C PHE A 211 -4.96 -2.96 4.32
N LEU A 212 -4.92 -2.84 5.65
CA LEU A 212 -4.11 -3.70 6.50
C LEU A 212 -4.53 -5.18 6.37
N GLN A 213 -5.83 -5.48 6.36
CA GLN A 213 -6.34 -6.84 6.18
C GLN A 213 -5.82 -7.45 4.87
N VAL A 214 -5.83 -6.69 3.78
CA VAL A 214 -5.29 -7.11 2.48
C VAL A 214 -3.79 -7.38 2.55
N LEU A 215 -2.99 -6.50 3.17
CA LEU A 215 -1.55 -6.72 3.35
C LEU A 215 -1.25 -7.99 4.16
N ILE A 216 -2.04 -8.26 5.21
CA ILE A 216 -1.92 -9.49 6.01
C ILE A 216 -2.25 -10.72 5.16
N GLN A 217 -3.31 -10.69 4.36
CA GLN A 217 -3.67 -11.81 3.49
C GLN A 217 -2.60 -12.04 2.40
N LEU A 218 -2.12 -10.98 1.73
CA LEU A 218 -1.04 -11.07 0.75
C LEU A 218 0.25 -11.65 1.36
N ARG A 219 0.58 -11.30 2.60
CA ARG A 219 1.69 -11.90 3.35
C ARG A 219 1.47 -13.39 3.59
N LYS A 220 0.27 -13.78 4.05
CA LYS A 220 -0.07 -15.20 4.30
C LYS A 220 0.01 -16.05 3.04
N LEU A 221 -0.37 -15.49 1.90
CA LEU A 221 -0.26 -16.12 0.58
C LEU A 221 1.17 -16.12 0.01
N GLY A 222 2.14 -15.47 0.67
CA GLY A 222 3.51 -15.34 0.17
C GLY A 222 3.65 -14.38 -1.02
N LEU A 223 2.61 -13.59 -1.31
CA LEU A 223 2.57 -12.62 -2.41
C LEU A 223 3.18 -11.28 -2.02
N LEU A 224 3.08 -10.88 -0.76
CA LEU A 224 3.85 -9.79 -0.18
C LEU A 224 5.06 -10.37 0.57
N LYS A 225 6.26 -9.93 0.20
CA LYS A 225 7.52 -10.38 0.79
C LYS A 225 8.15 -9.24 1.58
N LYS A 226 9.00 -9.60 2.53
CA LYS A 226 9.69 -8.62 3.39
C LYS A 226 10.50 -7.63 2.55
N GLU A 227 11.19 -8.14 1.53
CA GLU A 227 12.06 -7.37 0.64
C GLU A 227 11.28 -6.34 -0.18
N ASP A 228 9.96 -6.51 -0.37
CA ASP A 228 9.13 -5.57 -1.11
C ASP A 228 8.95 -4.26 -0.39
N ILE A 229 8.93 -4.29 0.95
CA ILE A 229 8.78 -3.08 1.77
C ILE A 229 9.87 -2.08 1.43
N GLN A 230 11.11 -2.57 1.33
CA GLN A 230 12.26 -1.76 0.94
C GLN A 230 12.34 -1.56 -0.57
N ARG A 231 12.15 -2.60 -1.37
CA ARG A 231 12.33 -2.53 -2.84
C ARG A 231 11.39 -1.55 -3.53
N TYR A 232 10.18 -1.39 -2.98
CA TYR A 232 9.16 -0.50 -3.52
C TYR A 232 8.90 0.70 -2.60
N ASP A 233 9.82 1.01 -1.69
CA ASP A 233 9.73 2.17 -0.79
C ASP A 233 8.35 2.29 -0.10
N LEU A 234 7.71 1.16 0.26
CA LEU A 234 6.30 1.13 0.68
C LEU A 234 6.08 1.96 1.95
N LEU A 235 7.06 1.93 2.87
CA LEU A 235 7.01 2.75 4.08
C LEU A 235 7.12 4.25 3.76
N HIS A 236 7.95 4.65 2.80
CA HIS A 236 8.03 6.05 2.38
C HIS A 236 6.74 6.51 1.72
N CYS A 237 6.14 5.67 0.87
CA CYS A 237 4.84 5.97 0.27
C CYS A 237 3.78 6.20 1.34
N LEU A 238 3.66 5.28 2.31
CA LEU A 238 2.71 5.42 3.42
C LEU A 238 2.98 6.68 4.25
N CYS A 239 4.26 7.00 4.47
CA CYS A 239 4.64 8.15 5.28
C CYS A 239 4.43 9.49 4.57
N GLY A 240 4.41 9.50 3.24
CA GLY A 240 4.19 10.70 2.42
C GLY A 240 2.73 11.17 2.35
N GLU A 241 1.81 10.36 2.85
CA GLU A 241 0.38 10.61 2.87
C GLU A 241 -0.03 11.66 3.91
N ASP A 242 -1.19 12.30 3.70
CA ASP A 242 -1.69 13.34 4.59
C ASP A 242 -2.29 12.78 5.89
N TYR A 243 -2.89 11.59 5.83
CA TYR A 243 -3.42 10.90 7.01
C TYR A 243 -2.39 9.93 7.58
N PHE A 244 -2.28 9.89 8.91
CA PHE A 244 -1.37 8.98 9.60
C PHE A 244 -1.99 7.58 9.77
N ALA A 245 -1.73 6.70 8.80
CA ALA A 245 -2.16 5.30 8.78
C ALA A 245 -1.33 4.42 9.75
N GLU A 246 -1.56 4.59 11.05
CA GLU A 246 -0.77 3.97 12.12
C GLU A 246 -0.75 2.44 12.05
N LYS A 247 -1.88 1.79 11.74
CA LYS A 247 -1.99 0.32 11.80
C LYS A 247 -1.16 -0.31 10.68
N ARG A 248 -1.22 0.24 9.46
CA ARG A 248 -0.35 -0.15 8.34
C ARG A 248 1.12 0.17 8.62
N LEU A 249 1.42 1.34 9.20
CA LEU A 249 2.80 1.71 9.53
C LEU A 249 3.42 0.69 10.50
N ARG A 250 2.72 0.40 11.59
CA ARG A 250 3.13 -0.61 12.56
C ARG A 250 3.37 -1.96 11.88
N PHE A 251 2.43 -2.42 11.05
CA PHE A 251 2.58 -3.69 10.34
C PHE A 251 3.85 -3.78 9.50
N LEU A 252 4.16 -2.74 8.71
CA LEU A 252 5.36 -2.70 7.86
C LEU A 252 6.64 -2.64 8.69
N VAL A 253 6.68 -1.77 9.70
CA VAL A 253 7.86 -1.56 10.54
C VAL A 253 8.17 -2.79 11.40
N GLU A 254 7.16 -3.42 12.00
CA GLU A 254 7.37 -4.63 12.80
C GLU A 254 7.81 -5.81 11.93
N TRP A 255 7.45 -5.83 10.64
CA TRP A 255 7.89 -6.86 9.71
C TRP A 255 9.31 -6.59 9.16
N ASP A 256 9.61 -5.35 8.80
CA ASP A 256 10.95 -4.94 8.38
C ASP A 256 11.39 -3.59 8.97
N PRO A 257 12.02 -3.61 10.16
CA PRO A 257 12.49 -2.39 10.79
C PRO A 257 13.53 -1.62 9.96
N ASN A 258 14.29 -2.30 9.07
CA ASN A 258 15.33 -1.65 8.27
C ASN A 258 14.77 -0.57 7.34
N ALA A 259 13.50 -0.68 6.95
CA ALA A 259 12.80 0.33 6.15
C ALA A 259 12.79 1.72 6.82
N LEU A 260 12.84 1.81 8.16
CA LEU A 260 12.93 3.09 8.89
C LEU A 260 14.22 3.87 8.62
N THR A 261 15.28 3.17 8.22
CA THR A 261 16.60 3.76 7.97
C THR A 261 16.94 3.84 6.49
N GLN A 262 16.08 3.30 5.64
CA GLN A 262 16.26 3.37 4.20
C GLN A 262 16.00 4.79 3.71
N THR A 263 16.86 5.25 2.81
CA THR A 263 16.67 6.48 2.08
C THR A 263 15.98 6.21 0.75
N ASP A 264 15.05 7.06 0.37
CA ASP A 264 14.47 7.03 -0.97
C ASP A 264 15.43 7.63 -2.01
N ARG A 265 14.97 7.76 -3.25
CA ARG A 265 15.73 8.37 -4.36
C ARG A 265 16.19 9.81 -4.12
N PHE A 266 15.65 10.51 -3.12
CA PHE A 266 15.99 11.88 -2.75
C PHE A 266 16.81 11.96 -1.46
N GLY A 267 17.19 10.81 -0.88
CA GLY A 267 17.93 10.77 0.37
C GLY A 267 17.06 10.98 1.61
N HIS A 268 15.72 10.96 1.48
CA HIS A 268 14.80 11.12 2.62
C HIS A 268 14.57 9.79 3.33
N VAL A 269 14.54 9.83 4.66
CA VAL A 269 14.09 8.72 5.50
C VAL A 269 12.60 8.87 5.80
N PRO A 270 11.87 7.81 6.21
CA PRO A 270 10.44 7.90 6.50
C PRO A 270 10.06 9.00 7.51
N LEU A 271 10.96 9.32 8.44
CA LEU A 271 10.74 10.38 9.43
C LEU A 271 10.69 11.80 8.81
N ASP A 272 11.33 12.03 7.65
CA ASP A 272 11.26 13.32 6.93
C ASP A 272 9.82 13.66 6.51
N TYR A 273 9.03 12.66 6.13
CA TYR A 273 7.67 12.83 5.64
C TYR A 273 6.64 13.05 6.75
N MET A 274 6.93 12.55 7.95
CA MET A 274 6.02 12.59 9.11
C MET A 274 5.83 13.97 9.73
N VAL A 275 6.46 15.01 9.21
CA VAL A 275 6.38 16.38 9.75
C VAL A 275 5.02 17.04 9.51
N ARG A 276 4.10 16.35 8.81
CA ARG A 276 2.69 16.72 8.64
C ARG A 276 1.81 16.30 9.83
N SER A 277 2.22 15.28 10.60
CA SER A 277 1.49 14.78 11.76
C SER A 277 2.42 14.64 12.97
N ILE A 278 2.12 15.37 14.05
CA ILE A 278 2.94 15.26 15.28
C ILE A 278 2.89 13.85 15.88
N GLN A 279 1.75 13.17 15.75
CA GLN A 279 1.58 11.78 16.17
C GLN A 279 2.39 10.85 15.27
N GLY A 280 2.35 11.06 13.95
CA GLY A 280 3.16 10.28 13.01
C GLY A 280 4.66 10.44 13.25
N PHE A 281 5.11 11.68 13.54
CA PHE A 281 6.49 11.96 13.91
C PHE A 281 6.89 11.23 15.20
N GLU A 282 6.07 11.31 16.25
CA GLU A 282 6.32 10.59 17.50
C GLU A 282 6.40 9.08 17.27
N SER A 283 5.42 8.49 16.58
CA SER A 283 5.36 7.05 16.32
C SER A 283 6.55 6.55 15.52
N VAL A 284 6.92 7.21 14.41
CA VAL A 284 8.08 6.79 13.59
C VAL A 284 9.39 6.97 14.37
N PHE A 285 9.54 8.06 15.12
CA PHE A 285 10.72 8.26 15.97
C PHE A 285 10.80 7.19 17.07
N GLU A 286 9.69 6.90 17.73
CA GLU A 286 9.59 5.85 18.74
C GLU A 286 9.99 4.48 18.17
N TYR A 287 9.48 4.10 16.99
CA TYR A 287 9.93 2.86 16.35
C TYR A 287 11.42 2.88 15.98
N GLY A 288 11.94 4.03 15.55
CA GLY A 288 13.37 4.24 15.33
C GLY A 288 14.20 3.95 16.57
N ILE A 289 13.77 4.44 17.74
CA ILE A 289 14.43 4.17 19.03
C ILE A 289 14.21 2.71 19.47
N ARG A 290 12.99 2.16 19.30
CA ARG A 290 12.66 0.79 19.70
C ARG A 290 13.52 -0.25 18.99
N TYR A 291 13.65 -0.15 17.66
CA TYR A 291 14.40 -1.11 16.85
C TYR A 291 15.87 -0.75 16.69
N PHE A 292 16.22 0.52 16.81
CA PHE A 292 17.60 0.99 16.72
C PHE A 292 17.98 1.90 17.90
N PRO A 293 17.94 1.39 19.15
CA PRO A 293 18.12 2.18 20.38
C PRO A 293 19.50 2.82 20.52
N LYS A 294 20.44 2.46 19.65
CA LYS A 294 21.81 2.98 19.60
C LYS A 294 21.89 4.12 18.57
N LYS A 295 23.03 4.19 17.86
CA LYS A 295 23.34 5.15 16.78
C LYS A 295 22.13 5.51 15.93
N LYS A 296 21.56 4.50 15.25
CA LYS A 296 20.73 4.75 14.07
C LYS A 296 19.41 5.44 14.45
N GLY A 297 18.76 5.06 15.54
CA GLY A 297 17.48 5.64 15.94
C GLY A 297 17.58 7.13 16.24
N ILE A 298 18.56 7.58 17.03
CA ILE A 298 18.77 9.02 17.29
C ILE A 298 19.21 9.74 16.02
N SER A 299 20.06 9.11 15.20
CA SER A 299 20.59 9.73 13.98
C SER A 299 19.48 10.06 12.97
N LEU A 300 18.35 9.35 12.98
CA LEU A 300 17.19 9.66 12.12
C LEU A 300 16.71 11.11 12.29
N LEU A 301 16.75 11.70 13.49
CA LEU A 301 16.35 13.10 13.73
C LEU A 301 17.22 14.11 12.98
N PHE A 302 18.48 13.74 12.74
CA PHE A 302 19.52 14.60 12.22
C PHE A 302 20.00 14.16 10.84
N HIS A 303 19.29 13.22 10.21
CA HIS A 303 19.58 12.76 8.86
C HIS A 303 19.49 13.95 7.89
N THR A 304 20.52 14.13 7.07
CA THR A 304 20.57 15.14 6.02
C THR A 304 20.20 14.50 4.70
N SER A 305 19.02 14.87 4.20
CA SER A 305 18.64 14.63 2.83
C SER A 305 19.17 15.73 1.91
N ASN A 306 18.85 15.64 0.62
CA ASN A 306 19.22 16.64 -0.39
C ASN A 306 18.64 18.05 -0.11
N SER A 307 17.72 18.21 0.84
CA SER A 307 17.08 19.49 1.19
C SER A 307 17.85 20.32 2.22
N TRP A 308 18.98 19.82 2.74
CA TRP A 308 19.80 20.42 3.82
C TRP A 308 19.11 20.54 5.19
N LEU A 309 17.80 20.28 5.27
CA LEU A 309 17.03 20.31 6.50
C LEU A 309 16.85 18.89 7.03
N THR A 310 17.02 18.73 8.34
CA THR A 310 16.82 17.44 9.02
C THR A 310 15.37 17.27 9.47
N PRO A 311 14.90 16.04 9.72
CA PRO A 311 13.56 15.80 10.29
C PRO A 311 13.28 16.62 11.55
N PHE A 312 14.28 16.75 12.43
CA PHE A 312 14.19 17.60 13.62
C PHE A 312 13.90 19.07 13.29
N HIS A 313 14.58 19.65 12.29
CA HIS A 313 14.35 21.04 11.90
C HIS A 313 12.96 21.24 11.32
N TYR A 314 12.52 20.34 10.44
CA TYR A 314 11.17 20.39 9.89
C TYR A 314 10.13 20.27 11.01
N ALA A 315 10.24 19.28 11.89
CA ALA A 315 9.32 19.11 13.01
C ALA A 315 9.29 20.36 13.92
N CYS A 316 10.45 20.94 14.25
CA CYS A 316 10.51 22.15 15.08
C CYS A 316 9.85 23.35 14.40
N LYS A 317 10.03 23.50 13.09
CA LYS A 317 9.42 24.56 12.29
C LYS A 317 7.89 24.44 12.28
N HIS A 318 7.36 23.22 12.18
CA HIS A 318 5.92 22.97 12.09
C HIS A 318 5.21 22.94 13.46
N PHE A 319 5.82 22.34 14.48
CA PHE A 319 5.15 22.05 15.76
C PHE A 319 5.71 22.82 16.95
N GLY A 320 6.80 23.56 16.75
CA GLY A 320 7.51 24.29 17.80
C GLY A 320 8.56 23.45 18.51
N TYR A 321 9.70 24.08 18.79
CA TYR A 321 10.87 23.44 19.39
C TYR A 321 10.57 22.74 20.73
N GLU A 322 9.86 23.39 21.66
CA GLU A 322 9.60 22.82 22.99
C GLU A 322 8.73 21.56 22.92
N LYS A 323 7.75 21.52 22.01
CA LYS A 323 6.88 20.35 21.83
C LYS A 323 7.66 19.16 21.27
N VAL A 324 8.46 19.39 20.23
CA VAL A 324 9.29 18.35 19.59
C VAL A 324 10.36 17.86 20.57
N LYS A 325 11.03 18.76 21.28
CA LYS A 325 12.01 18.42 22.32
C LYS A 325 11.39 17.54 23.40
N LYS A 326 10.18 17.89 23.88
CA LYS A 326 9.47 17.08 24.88
C LYS A 326 9.21 15.66 24.37
N ILE A 327 8.70 15.49 23.14
CA ILE A 327 8.47 14.17 22.54
C ILE A 327 9.76 13.34 22.50
N ILE A 328 10.87 13.97 22.07
CA ILE A 328 12.16 13.30 21.99
C ILE A 328 12.62 12.85 23.38
N GLU A 329 12.57 13.73 24.38
CA GLU A 329 12.97 13.40 25.76
C GLU A 329 12.08 12.33 26.39
N ASP A 330 10.76 12.43 26.21
CA ASP A 330 9.80 11.45 26.71
C ASP A 330 10.05 10.07 26.07
N THR A 331 10.27 10.03 24.75
CA THR A 331 10.59 8.79 24.02
C THR A 331 11.91 8.19 24.50
N LEU A 332 12.99 8.98 24.56
CA LEU A 332 14.28 8.49 25.04
C LEU A 332 14.22 8.04 26.51
N GLY A 333 13.39 8.68 27.33
CA GLY A 333 13.10 8.29 28.71
C GLY A 333 12.43 6.92 28.81
N ARG A 334 11.43 6.64 27.95
CA ARG A 334 10.71 5.34 27.89
C ARG A 334 11.65 4.16 27.58
N TYR A 335 12.68 4.39 26.75
CA TYR A 335 13.62 3.33 26.31
C TYR A 335 14.96 3.33 27.08
N SER A 336 15.07 4.08 28.17
CA SER A 336 16.30 4.21 28.98
C SER A 336 16.79 2.91 29.64
N SER A 337 15.95 1.86 29.70
CA SER A 337 16.31 0.54 30.22
C SER A 337 17.38 -0.18 29.40
N THR A 338 17.57 0.21 28.14
CA THR A 338 18.73 -0.16 27.32
C THR A 338 19.64 1.08 27.23
N PRO A 339 20.72 1.17 28.04
CA PRO A 339 21.54 2.37 28.06
C PRO A 339 22.03 2.69 26.66
N ILE A 340 21.60 3.82 26.12
CA ILE A 340 22.15 4.36 24.89
C ILE A 340 23.63 4.57 25.19
N ASN A 341 24.51 3.85 24.48
CA ASN A 341 25.93 4.13 24.58
C ASN A 341 26.17 5.49 23.92
N SER A 342 26.08 6.55 24.72
CA SER A 342 26.19 7.94 24.25
C SER A 342 27.50 8.15 23.48
N ALA A 343 28.59 7.53 23.95
CA ALA A 343 29.89 7.57 23.30
C ALA A 343 29.85 6.97 21.89
N ASP A 344 29.28 5.76 21.74
CA ASP A 344 29.11 5.14 20.42
C ASP A 344 28.20 5.99 19.53
N ALA A 345 27.11 6.54 20.07
CA ALA A 345 26.17 7.39 19.32
C ALA A 345 26.85 8.67 18.83
N LEU A 346 27.68 9.30 19.68
CA LEU A 346 28.44 10.50 19.33
C LEU A 346 29.46 10.22 18.23
N LEU A 347 30.33 9.22 18.43
CA LEU A 347 31.35 8.84 17.44
C LEU A 347 30.69 8.48 16.11
N SER A 348 29.61 7.73 16.19
CA SER A 348 28.83 7.32 15.05
C SER A 348 28.20 8.48 14.28
N ALA A 349 27.63 9.47 14.98
CA ALA A 349 27.08 10.67 14.36
C ALA A 349 28.19 11.55 13.75
N ALA A 350 29.39 11.55 14.35
CA ALA A 350 30.52 12.33 13.87
C ALA A 350 31.17 11.76 12.60
N ILE A 351 31.07 10.44 12.36
CA ILE A 351 31.65 9.79 11.15
C ILE A 351 30.63 9.59 10.02
N ASP A 352 29.34 9.76 10.29
CA ASP A 352 28.28 9.53 9.30
C ASP A 352 28.03 10.82 8.52
N GLU A 353 28.41 10.82 7.25
CA GLU A 353 28.26 11.99 6.37
C GLU A 353 26.81 12.43 6.18
N ASN A 354 25.86 11.52 6.45
CA ASN A 354 24.43 11.82 6.37
C ASN A 354 23.86 12.35 7.68
N VAL A 355 24.67 12.57 8.72
CA VAL A 355 24.22 13.15 9.98
C VAL A 355 24.67 14.60 10.09
N HIS A 356 23.71 15.50 10.23
CA HIS A 356 24.00 16.92 10.39
C HIS A 356 24.82 17.17 11.67
N LEU A 357 25.72 18.15 11.64
CA LEU A 357 26.52 18.58 12.79
C LEU A 357 25.68 18.92 14.04
N TYR A 358 24.42 19.31 13.86
CA TYR A 358 23.47 19.54 14.95
C TYR A 358 23.19 18.29 15.76
N GLY A 359 23.22 17.10 15.16
CA GLY A 359 23.10 15.83 15.88
C GLY A 359 24.27 15.58 16.83
N VAL A 360 25.50 15.93 16.40
CA VAL A 360 26.69 15.86 17.26
C VAL A 360 26.56 16.83 18.44
N TYR A 361 26.18 18.08 18.18
CA TYR A 361 25.94 19.06 19.24
C TYR A 361 24.82 18.66 20.20
N PHE A 362 23.75 18.05 19.69
CA PHE A 362 22.63 17.56 20.48
C PHE A 362 23.09 16.48 21.46
N LEU A 363 23.86 15.51 20.99
CA LEU A 363 24.41 14.43 21.82
C LEU A 363 25.37 14.96 22.89
N LEU A 364 26.24 15.91 22.55
CA LEU A 364 27.16 16.56 23.51
C LEU A 364 26.41 17.34 24.61
N ARG A 365 25.32 18.02 24.28
CA ARG A 365 24.52 18.75 25.27
C ARG A 365 23.78 17.81 26.23
N ARG A 366 23.47 16.59 25.80
CA ARG A 366 22.77 15.59 26.62
C ARG A 366 23.69 14.93 27.65
N ASP A 367 24.95 14.69 27.31
CA ASP A 367 25.98 14.17 28.22
C ASP A 367 27.27 15.01 28.06
N PRO A 368 27.39 16.16 28.74
CA PRO A 368 28.53 17.07 28.57
C PRO A 368 29.87 16.44 28.99
N ASP A 369 29.86 15.45 29.88
CA ASP A 369 31.06 14.75 30.35
C ASP A 369 31.53 13.64 29.38
N MET A 370 30.76 13.38 28.32
CA MET A 370 31.02 12.29 27.37
C MET A 370 32.40 12.38 26.71
N LEU A 371 32.88 13.58 26.38
CA LEU A 371 34.22 13.76 25.81
C LEU A 371 35.31 13.36 26.81
N GLN A 372 35.15 13.72 28.09
CA GLN A 372 36.11 13.32 29.13
C GLN A 372 36.09 11.80 29.35
N LYS A 373 34.90 11.19 29.32
CA LYS A 373 34.74 9.73 29.43
C LYS A 373 35.45 9.01 28.27
N LEU A 374 35.28 9.50 27.03
CA LEU A 374 35.95 8.97 25.84
C LEU A 374 37.48 9.10 25.89
N LEU A 375 37.99 10.23 26.40
CA LEU A 375 39.42 10.45 26.56
C LEU A 375 40.01 9.56 27.67
N SER A 376 39.25 9.32 28.74
CA SER A 376 39.70 8.52 29.90
C SER A 376 39.64 7.01 29.64
N SER A 377 38.80 6.56 28.71
CA SER A 377 38.67 5.15 28.31
C SER A 377 39.67 4.73 27.23
N SER A 378 40.38 5.69 26.63
CA SER A 378 41.45 5.39 25.70
C SER A 378 42.59 4.72 26.48
N PRO A 379 42.93 3.45 26.20
CA PRO A 379 44.02 2.79 26.90
C PRO A 379 45.28 3.63 26.67
N SER A 380 45.88 4.13 27.77
CA SER A 380 47.18 4.79 27.75
C SER A 380 48.07 3.99 26.83
N SER A 381 48.38 4.56 25.66
CA SER A 381 49.11 3.86 24.61
C SER A 381 50.39 3.32 25.24
N THR A 382 50.44 2.02 25.48
CA THR A 382 51.64 1.34 25.90
C THR A 382 52.66 1.66 24.82
N SER A 383 53.61 2.51 25.19
CA SER A 383 54.72 2.95 24.34
C SER A 383 55.29 1.75 23.60
N MET A 384 54.87 1.58 22.34
CA MET A 384 55.58 0.72 21.42
C MET A 384 56.88 1.46 21.13
N ALA A 385 57.95 0.94 21.72
CA ALA A 385 59.31 1.35 21.43
C ALA A 385 59.47 1.41 19.90
N VAL A 386 59.77 2.62 19.43
CA VAL A 386 60.09 2.94 18.05
C VAL A 386 61.34 2.13 17.70
N ALA A 387 61.16 1.03 16.96
CA ALA A 387 62.23 0.44 16.19
C ALA A 387 62.30 1.21 14.88
N ASP A 388 63.33 2.04 14.84
CA ASP A 388 63.84 2.83 13.73
C ASP A 388 63.72 2.08 12.39
N CYS A 389 62.87 2.58 11.49
CA CYS A 389 62.95 2.24 10.08
C CYS A 389 62.92 3.52 9.25
N ASP A 390 64.12 3.96 8.90
CA ASP A 390 64.41 4.97 7.88
C ASP A 390 63.67 4.63 6.57
N ILE A 391 62.62 5.40 6.27
CA ILE A 391 62.01 5.41 4.94
C ILE A 391 62.42 6.72 4.25
N ASN A 392 63.37 6.56 3.35
CA ASN A 392 63.89 7.57 2.44
C ASN A 392 62.81 7.94 1.40
N ILE A 393 62.13 9.07 1.60
CA ILE A 393 61.12 9.59 0.67
C ILE A 393 61.85 10.31 -0.47
N ASN A 394 62.05 9.60 -1.58
CA ASN A 394 62.45 10.18 -2.84
C ASN A 394 61.21 10.75 -3.55
N ILE A 395 61.02 12.06 -3.46
CA ILE A 395 59.97 12.79 -4.18
C ILE A 395 60.38 12.86 -5.65
N ASN A 396 59.74 12.05 -6.49
CA ASN A 396 59.81 12.22 -7.94
C ASN A 396 58.46 12.76 -8.45
N THR A 397 58.46 14.06 -8.70
CA THR A 397 57.47 14.80 -9.48
C THR A 397 57.57 14.39 -10.94
N ASN A 398 56.54 13.76 -11.52
CA ASN A 398 56.01 14.10 -12.85
C ASN A 398 54.93 13.14 -13.39
N CYS A 399 54.10 13.72 -14.26
CA CYS A 399 53.25 13.13 -15.31
C CYS A 399 51.83 12.73 -14.89
N ILE A 400 50.81 13.53 -15.22
CA ILE A 400 50.15 13.74 -16.53
C ILE A 400 48.92 12.84 -16.64
N ASN A 401 47.78 13.52 -16.82
CA ASN A 401 46.51 13.13 -17.42
C ASN A 401 46.42 11.72 -18.01
N ASP A 402 45.41 10.94 -17.59
CA ASP A 402 44.62 10.26 -18.60
C ASP A 402 43.16 10.07 -18.17
N THR A 403 42.31 10.61 -19.02
CA THR A 403 40.87 10.42 -19.16
C THR A 403 40.57 9.00 -19.63
N THR A 404 39.66 8.29 -18.96
CA THR A 404 38.76 7.36 -19.66
C THR A 404 37.44 7.24 -18.93
N ASP A 405 36.41 7.70 -19.63
CA ASP A 405 35.00 7.38 -19.43
C ASP A 405 34.77 5.86 -19.38
N GLU A 406 34.20 5.36 -18.28
CA GLU A 406 33.50 4.07 -18.27
C GLU A 406 31.98 4.32 -18.24
N VAL A 407 31.44 4.44 -19.45
CA VAL A 407 30.02 4.34 -19.76
C VAL A 407 29.56 2.92 -19.44
N ASN A 408 28.81 2.79 -18.34
CA ASN A 408 28.14 1.55 -17.96
C ASN A 408 26.99 1.24 -18.96
N SER A 409 27.31 0.45 -19.98
CA SER A 409 26.32 -0.15 -20.88
C SER A 409 25.50 -1.21 -20.13
N ARG A 410 24.32 -0.81 -19.66
CA ARG A 410 23.28 -1.76 -19.25
C ARG A 410 22.84 -2.55 -20.48
N LYS A 411 23.21 -3.83 -20.50
CA LYS A 411 22.69 -4.83 -21.44
C LYS A 411 21.18 -4.94 -21.27
N GLU A 412 20.46 -4.29 -22.16
CA GLU A 412 19.04 -4.53 -22.42
C GLU A 412 18.92 -5.97 -22.94
N LYS A 413 18.41 -6.87 -22.10
CA LYS A 413 18.03 -8.21 -22.54
C LYS A 413 16.69 -8.07 -23.27
N ASP A 414 16.73 -8.18 -24.59
CA ASP A 414 15.57 -8.43 -25.43
C ASP A 414 14.86 -9.71 -24.97
N ARG A 415 13.91 -9.57 -24.04
CA ARG A 415 12.95 -10.63 -23.70
C ARG A 415 11.86 -10.59 -24.76
N LYS A 416 11.95 -11.55 -25.69
CA LYS A 416 10.91 -11.86 -26.69
C LYS A 416 9.59 -12.10 -25.97
N ARG A 417 8.69 -11.11 -26.03
CA ARG A 417 7.27 -11.28 -25.70
C ARG A 417 6.68 -12.37 -26.59
N LYS A 418 6.12 -13.43 -25.99
CA LYS A 418 5.11 -14.25 -26.68
C LYS A 418 3.91 -13.35 -26.89
N ARG A 419 3.66 -12.94 -28.14
CA ARG A 419 2.35 -12.40 -28.52
C ARG A 419 1.39 -13.58 -28.52
N CYS A 420 0.40 -13.56 -27.65
CA CYS A 420 -0.86 -14.21 -27.96
C CYS A 420 -1.43 -13.44 -29.17
N ILE A 421 -1.60 -14.16 -30.27
CA ILE A 421 -2.32 -13.67 -31.45
C ILE A 421 -3.74 -14.15 -31.24
N ASP A 422 -4.66 -13.22 -31.04
CA ASP A 422 -6.09 -13.42 -31.29
C ASP A 422 -6.44 -12.85 -32.67
#